data_AF-A0A1V9F317-F1
#
_entry.id   AF-A0A1V9F317-F1
#
_cell.length_a   1.000
_cell.length_b   1.000
_cell.length_c   1.000
_cell.angle_alpha   90.00
_cell.angle_beta   90.00
_cell.angle_gamma   90.00
#
_symmetry.space_group_name_H-M   'P 1'
#
loop_
_entity.id
_entity.type
_entity.pdbx_description
1 polymer ?
#
loop_
_entity_poly.entity_id
_entity_poly.type
_entity_poly.pdbx_seq_one_letter_code
_entity_poly.pdbx_strand_id
1 'polypeptide(L)'
;MKYMSNRPDPATINEPQLFGNYETPMLPIRYAVDQVDPALLQSFIDTGADVNIDIGGGMTPLHLAVGFYIDEMTHTGRETFSDKEQEIFNILLRSGADLNKTNKEGQKPLDVINEFAFSKEGFSELLDLFRPIIPNIDELVTYIG
;
A
#
# COMPACT_ATOMS: atom_id res chain seq x y z
N MET A 1 -22.17 -6.37 23.53
CA MET A 1 -21.25 -5.94 22.46
C MET A 1 -20.07 -6.88 22.45
N LYS A 2 -19.98 -7.75 21.44
CA LYS A 2 -18.86 -8.68 21.29
C LYS A 2 -17.67 -7.84 20.83
N TYR A 3 -16.62 -7.73 21.66
CA TYR A 3 -15.37 -7.10 21.26
C TYR A 3 -14.85 -7.86 20.03
N MET A 4 -15.02 -7.29 18.83
CA MET A 4 -14.43 -7.85 17.62
C MET A 4 -12.94 -7.56 17.72
N SER A 5 -12.16 -8.60 18.00
CA SER A 5 -10.71 -8.50 18.09
C SER A 5 -10.17 -8.08 16.73
N ASN A 6 -9.24 -7.13 16.68
CA ASN A 6 -8.45 -6.82 15.46
C ASN A 6 -7.52 -7.98 15.05
N ARG A 7 -7.73 -9.18 15.60
CA ARG A 7 -7.01 -10.39 15.27
C ARG A 7 -7.83 -11.13 14.20
N PRO A 8 -7.36 -11.14 12.94
CA PRO A 8 -7.97 -11.97 11.92
C PRO A 8 -7.83 -13.45 12.30
N ASP A 9 -8.72 -14.29 11.77
CA ASP A 9 -8.55 -15.73 11.83
C ASP A 9 -7.33 -16.11 10.95
N PRO A 10 -6.27 -16.70 11.54
CA PRO A 10 -5.10 -17.13 10.79
C PRO A 10 -5.41 -18.11 9.65
N ALA A 11 -6.45 -18.94 9.81
CA ALA A 11 -6.82 -19.93 8.80
C ALA A 11 -7.39 -19.30 7.52
N THR A 12 -7.87 -18.05 7.60
CA THR A 12 -8.50 -17.32 6.49
C THR A 12 -7.82 -15.96 6.29
N ILE A 13 -6.51 -15.87 6.56
CA ILE A 13 -5.73 -14.62 6.50
C ILE A 13 -5.77 -13.91 5.13
N ASN A 14 -6.13 -14.64 4.07
CA ASN A 14 -6.27 -14.14 2.69
C ASN A 14 -7.73 -14.01 2.23
N GLU A 15 -8.68 -14.07 3.15
CA GLU A 15 -10.11 -13.85 2.87
C GLU A 15 -10.60 -12.56 3.54
N PRO A 16 -11.62 -11.88 3.00
CA PRO A 16 -12.19 -10.69 3.64
C PRO A 16 -12.78 -11.02 5.02
N GLN A 17 -12.40 -10.23 6.03
CA GLN A 17 -12.86 -10.37 7.42
C GLN A 17 -13.37 -9.03 7.97
N LEU A 18 -14.19 -9.08 9.01
CA LEU A 18 -14.68 -7.88 9.70
C LEU A 18 -13.64 -7.41 10.72
N PHE A 19 -13.29 -6.13 10.67
CA PHE A 19 -12.37 -5.48 11.60
C PHE A 19 -13.07 -4.36 12.36
N GLY A 20 -12.88 -4.29 13.68
CA GLY A 20 -13.38 -3.19 14.51
C GLY A 20 -14.84 -2.80 14.24
N ASN A 21 -15.04 -1.56 13.77
CA ASN A 21 -16.36 -0.99 13.44
C ASN A 21 -16.66 -0.99 11.93
N TYR A 22 -15.82 -1.59 11.09
CA TYR A 22 -16.09 -1.67 9.66
C TYR A 22 -17.26 -2.63 9.42
N GLU A 23 -18.31 -2.15 8.74
CA GLU A 23 -19.47 -2.96 8.39
C GLU A 23 -19.22 -3.86 7.18
N THR A 24 -18.20 -3.53 6.38
CA THR A 24 -17.82 -4.28 5.17
C THR A 24 -16.56 -5.11 5.46
N PRO A 25 -16.58 -6.43 5.20
CA PRO A 25 -15.38 -7.25 5.29
C PRO A 25 -14.29 -6.76 4.34
N MET A 26 -13.04 -6.79 4.78
CA MET A 26 -11.87 -6.44 3.97
C MET A 26 -10.73 -7.42 4.23
N LEU A 27 -9.74 -7.47 3.35
CA LEU A 27 -8.58 -8.34 3.58
C LEU A 27 -7.75 -7.84 4.77
N PRO A 28 -7.24 -8.73 5.64
CA PRO A 28 -6.38 -8.35 6.76
C PRO A 28 -5.19 -7.49 6.35
N ILE A 29 -4.51 -7.84 5.26
CA ILE A 29 -3.37 -7.06 4.77
C ILE A 29 -3.76 -5.64 4.35
N ARG A 30 -4.94 -5.47 3.71
CA ARG A 30 -5.49 -4.15 3.38
C ARG A 30 -5.77 -3.35 4.65
N TYR A 31 -6.40 -3.97 5.65
CA TYR A 31 -6.69 -3.30 6.92
C TYR A 31 -5.41 -2.75 7.58
N ALA A 32 -4.33 -3.52 7.61
CA ALA A 32 -3.06 -3.05 8.20
C ALA A 32 -2.45 -1.86 7.45
N VAL A 33 -2.54 -1.83 6.11
CA VAL A 33 -2.10 -0.70 5.27
C VAL A 33 -2.99 0.53 5.50
N ASP A 34 -4.32 0.36 5.52
CA ASP A 34 -5.29 1.44 5.78
C ASP A 34 -5.12 2.07 7.17
N GLN A 35 -4.72 1.28 8.18
CA GLN A 35 -4.43 1.76 9.53
C GLN A 35 -3.01 2.32 9.72
N VAL A 36 -2.16 2.25 8.68
CA VAL A 36 -0.74 2.63 8.74
C VAL A 36 -0.04 1.95 9.93
N ASP A 37 -0.24 0.64 10.08
CA ASP A 37 0.27 -0.16 11.20
C ASP A 37 1.29 -1.22 10.73
N PRO A 38 2.60 -0.89 10.75
CA PRO A 38 3.67 -1.81 10.36
C PRO A 38 3.72 -3.10 11.18
N ALA A 39 3.44 -3.03 12.48
CA ALA A 39 3.51 -4.19 13.35
C ALA A 39 2.39 -5.17 13.03
N LEU A 40 1.18 -4.63 12.77
CA LEU A 40 0.05 -5.43 12.35
C LEU A 40 0.27 -6.04 10.96
N LEU A 41 0.81 -5.25 10.02
CA LEU A 41 1.14 -5.74 8.68
C LEU A 41 2.14 -6.90 8.74
N GLN A 42 3.24 -6.74 9.48
CA GLN A 42 4.24 -7.79 9.64
C GLN A 42 3.63 -9.05 10.25
N SER A 43 2.82 -8.92 11.30
CA SER A 43 2.15 -10.06 11.94
C SER A 43 1.25 -10.84 10.97
N PHE A 44 0.54 -10.15 10.07
CA PHE A 44 -0.30 -10.81 9.07
C PHE A 44 0.52 -11.51 8.00
N ILE A 45 1.61 -10.90 7.54
CA ILE A 45 2.56 -11.53 6.60
C ILE A 45 3.21 -12.77 7.23
N ASP A 46 3.63 -12.69 8.50
CA ASP A 46 4.18 -13.83 9.24
C ASP A 46 3.16 -14.98 9.39
N THR A 47 1.87 -14.65 9.38
CA THR A 47 0.76 -15.61 9.41
C THR A 47 0.46 -16.22 8.03
N GLY A 48 1.06 -15.71 6.96
CA GLY A 48 0.87 -16.19 5.58
C GLY A 48 -0.05 -15.31 4.73
N ALA A 49 -0.26 -14.05 5.09
CA ALA A 49 -0.91 -13.10 4.20
C ALA A 49 -0.13 -12.97 2.89
N ASP A 50 -0.83 -13.09 1.77
CA ASP A 50 -0.28 -12.91 0.43
C ASP A 50 -0.06 -11.42 0.16
N VAL A 51 1.21 -11.03 0.08
CA VAL A 51 1.64 -9.65 -0.19
C VAL A 51 1.20 -9.14 -1.57
N ASN A 52 0.83 -10.04 -2.49
CA ASN A 52 0.45 -9.76 -3.87
C ASN A 52 -1.04 -10.01 -4.15
N ILE A 53 -1.85 -10.20 -3.10
CA ILE A 53 -3.28 -10.48 -3.23
C ILE A 53 -4.02 -9.35 -3.96
N ASP A 54 -5.05 -9.70 -4.74
CA ASP A 54 -5.97 -8.69 -5.30
C ASP A 54 -6.88 -8.18 -4.17
N ILE A 55 -6.66 -6.94 -3.76
CA ILE A 55 -7.45 -6.28 -2.71
C ILE A 55 -8.72 -5.59 -3.24
N GLY A 56 -9.02 -5.79 -4.52
CA GLY A 56 -10.12 -5.19 -5.26
C GLY A 56 -9.60 -4.42 -6.48
N GLY A 57 -10.24 -4.63 -7.64
CA GLY A 57 -9.89 -3.90 -8.86
C GLY A 57 -8.55 -4.31 -9.48
N GLY A 58 -8.00 -5.47 -9.12
CA GLY A 58 -6.66 -5.89 -9.55
C GLY A 58 -5.52 -5.23 -8.77
N MET A 59 -5.84 -4.34 -7.82
CA MET A 59 -4.82 -3.68 -7.01
C MET A 59 -4.17 -4.67 -6.04
N THR A 60 -2.87 -4.52 -5.84
CA THR A 60 -2.14 -5.18 -4.75
C THR A 60 -2.05 -4.24 -3.53
N PRO A 61 -1.68 -4.75 -2.35
CA PRO A 61 -1.37 -3.91 -1.19
C PRO A 61 -0.38 -2.78 -1.48
N LEU A 62 0.58 -3.00 -2.41
CA LEU A 62 1.54 -1.96 -2.78
C LEU A 62 0.92 -0.85 -3.64
N HIS A 63 -0.04 -1.16 -4.54
CA HIS A 63 -0.78 -0.11 -5.27
C HIS A 63 -1.51 0.81 -4.28
N LEU A 64 -2.19 0.19 -3.30
CA LEU A 64 -2.90 0.92 -2.26
C LEU A 64 -1.96 1.82 -1.47
N ALA A 65 -0.84 1.29 -0.97
CA ALA A 65 0.11 2.08 -0.18
C ALA A 65 0.65 3.29 -0.97
N VAL A 66 1.00 3.10 -2.25
CA VAL A 66 1.48 4.21 -3.10
C VAL A 66 0.41 5.28 -3.25
N GLY A 67 -0.78 4.92 -3.74
CA GLY A 67 -1.82 5.91 -4.02
C GLY A 67 -2.39 6.56 -2.76
N PHE A 68 -2.71 5.75 -1.74
CA PHE A 68 -3.36 6.22 -0.52
C PHE A 68 -2.45 7.16 0.28
N TYR A 69 -1.16 6.86 0.42
CA TYR A 69 -0.26 7.71 1.21
C TYR A 69 0.12 9.00 0.48
N ILE A 70 0.21 9.01 -0.86
CA ILE A 70 0.35 10.25 -1.63
C ILE A 70 -0.90 11.13 -1.47
N ASP A 71 -2.10 10.53 -1.58
CA ASP A 71 -3.37 11.24 -1.42
C ASP A 71 -3.53 11.83 -0.01
N GLU A 72 -3.24 11.03 1.04
CA GLU A 72 -3.31 11.48 2.43
C GLU A 72 -2.30 12.61 2.71
N MET A 73 -1.07 12.48 2.21
CA MET A 73 -0.04 13.51 2.33
C MET A 73 -0.51 14.84 1.70
N THR A 74 -1.12 14.76 0.52
CA THR A 74 -1.70 15.91 -0.19
C THR A 74 -2.81 16.58 0.63
N HIS A 75 -3.72 15.79 1.21
CA HIS A 75 -4.81 16.31 2.05
C HIS A 75 -4.34 16.90 3.39
N THR A 76 -3.25 16.39 3.95
CA THR A 76 -2.69 16.83 5.23
C THR A 76 -1.64 17.93 5.12
N GLY A 77 -1.19 18.24 3.89
CA GLY A 77 -0.15 19.24 3.64
C GLY A 77 1.24 18.82 4.14
N ARG A 78 1.48 17.51 4.25
CA ARG A 78 2.80 16.97 4.64
C ARG A 78 3.76 17.01 3.44
N GLU A 79 5.04 17.16 3.72
CA GLU A 79 6.09 17.19 2.68
C GLU A 79 6.71 15.81 2.44
N THR A 80 6.46 14.83 3.31
CA THR A 80 7.07 13.49 3.20
C THR A 80 6.24 12.41 3.90
N PHE A 81 6.59 11.15 3.61
CA PHE A 81 6.02 9.98 4.26
C PHE A 81 6.43 9.91 5.73
N SER A 82 5.49 9.55 6.59
CA SER A 82 5.76 9.27 7.99
C SER A 82 6.65 8.04 8.15
N ASP A 83 7.36 7.90 9.27
CA ASP A 83 8.19 6.72 9.55
C ASP A 83 7.41 5.40 9.42
N LYS A 84 6.12 5.43 9.76
CA LYS A 84 5.25 4.26 9.65
C LYS A 84 4.89 3.94 8.19
N GLU A 85 4.57 4.95 7.38
CA GLU A 85 4.34 4.75 5.93
C GLU A 85 5.58 4.19 5.24
N GLN A 86 6.76 4.74 5.57
CA GLN A 86 8.03 4.24 5.05
C GLN A 86 8.27 2.78 5.47
N GLU A 87 7.98 2.41 6.73
CA GLU A 87 8.11 1.02 7.17
C GLU A 87 7.07 0.10 6.52
N ILE A 88 5.84 0.56 6.24
CA ILE A 88 4.87 -0.21 5.45
C ILE A 88 5.45 -0.54 4.07
N PHE A 89 6.01 0.45 3.36
CA PHE A 89 6.66 0.19 2.07
C PHE A 89 7.81 -0.81 2.22
N ASN A 90 8.69 -0.62 3.20
CA ASN A 90 9.82 -1.52 3.45
C ASN A 90 9.35 -2.96 3.73
N ILE A 91 8.28 -3.13 4.52
CA ILE A 91 7.71 -4.45 4.82
C ILE A 91 7.15 -5.10 3.56
N LEU A 92 6.38 -4.39 2.74
CA LEU A 92 5.83 -4.94 1.50
C LEU A 92 6.95 -5.35 0.54
N LEU A 93 7.93 -4.47 0.32
CA LEU A 93 9.06 -4.70 -0.58
C LEU A 93 9.92 -5.88 -0.11
N ARG A 94 10.33 -5.92 1.16
CA ARG A 94 11.15 -7.01 1.70
C ARG A 94 10.41 -8.35 1.73
N SER A 95 9.08 -8.32 1.76
CA SER A 95 8.23 -9.50 1.73
C SER A 95 7.90 -9.99 0.32
N GLY A 96 8.46 -9.36 -0.72
CA GLY A 96 8.32 -9.81 -2.11
C GLY A 96 7.09 -9.25 -2.82
N ALA A 97 6.67 -8.02 -2.48
CA ALA A 97 5.68 -7.30 -3.28
C ALA A 97 6.16 -7.19 -4.75
N ASP A 98 5.29 -7.60 -5.67
CA ASP A 98 5.55 -7.62 -7.10
C ASP A 98 5.34 -6.23 -7.69
N LEU A 99 6.44 -5.59 -8.07
CA LEU A 99 6.46 -4.28 -8.70
C LEU A 99 5.94 -4.28 -10.14
N ASN A 100 5.65 -5.45 -10.73
CA ASN A 100 5.19 -5.58 -12.11
C ASN A 100 3.74 -6.06 -12.24
N LYS A 101 3.08 -6.40 -11.13
CA LYS A 101 1.68 -6.81 -11.16
C LYS A 101 0.80 -5.62 -11.52
N THR A 102 -0.04 -5.74 -12.53
CA THR A 102 -0.89 -4.64 -13.00
C THR A 102 -2.31 -4.71 -12.43
N ASN A 103 -2.88 -3.57 -12.05
CA ASN A 103 -4.30 -3.43 -11.73
C ASN A 103 -5.18 -3.52 -13.01
N LYS A 104 -6.51 -3.35 -12.88
CA LYS A 104 -7.44 -3.37 -14.02
C LYS A 104 -7.27 -2.23 -15.02
N GLU A 105 -6.58 -1.16 -14.64
CA GLU A 105 -6.23 -0.04 -15.51
C GLU A 105 -4.90 -0.28 -16.24
N GLY A 106 -4.24 -1.40 -15.98
CA GLY A 106 -2.96 -1.76 -16.59
C GLY A 106 -1.75 -1.11 -15.92
N GLN A 107 -1.93 -0.45 -14.79
CA GLN A 107 -0.87 0.21 -14.03
C GLN A 107 -0.19 -0.78 -13.09
N LYS A 108 1.14 -0.77 -13.05
CA LYS A 108 1.94 -1.39 -11.98
C LYS A 108 1.81 -0.57 -10.68
N PRO A 109 2.26 -1.07 -9.52
CA PRO A 109 2.11 -0.36 -8.26
C PRO A 109 2.71 1.05 -8.26
N LEU A 110 3.89 1.23 -8.89
CA LEU A 110 4.54 2.54 -8.96
C LEU A 110 3.97 3.43 -10.07
N ASP A 111 3.29 2.86 -11.09
CA ASP A 111 2.66 3.66 -12.14
C ASP A 111 1.53 4.55 -11.60
N VAL A 112 0.92 4.16 -10.46
CA VAL A 112 -0.09 4.93 -9.71
C VAL A 112 0.41 6.34 -9.37
N ILE A 113 1.73 6.56 -9.23
CA ILE A 113 2.32 7.90 -9.02
C ILE A 113 1.86 8.89 -10.09
N ASN A 114 1.64 8.43 -11.34
CA ASN A 114 1.20 9.29 -12.44
C ASN A 114 -0.21 9.87 -12.23
N GLU A 115 -1.09 9.21 -11.46
CA GLU A 115 -2.43 9.74 -11.17
C GLU A 115 -2.38 11.02 -10.32
N PHE A 116 -1.31 11.18 -9.55
CA PHE A 116 -1.09 12.32 -8.66
C PHE A 116 -0.09 13.34 -9.23
N ALA A 117 0.64 12.95 -10.27
CA ALA A 117 1.61 13.81 -10.94
C ALA A 117 0.94 14.70 -11.98
N PHE A 118 0.51 15.91 -11.57
CA PHE A 118 -0.11 16.89 -12.47
C PHE A 118 0.86 17.53 -13.48
N SER A 119 2.17 17.31 -13.34
CA SER A 119 3.22 17.74 -14.27
C SER A 119 4.45 16.83 -14.17
N LYS A 120 5.40 16.99 -15.10
CA LYS A 120 6.69 16.31 -15.05
C LYS A 120 7.51 16.71 -13.82
N GLU A 121 7.42 17.97 -13.40
CA GLU A 121 8.05 18.47 -12.18
C GLU A 121 7.41 17.82 -10.95
N GLY A 122 6.07 17.80 -10.87
CA GLY A 122 5.36 17.13 -9.77
C GLY A 122 5.65 15.62 -9.71
N PHE A 123 5.78 14.96 -10.87
CA PHE A 123 6.24 13.57 -10.92
C PHE A 123 7.63 13.40 -10.30
N SER A 124 8.57 14.29 -10.67
CA SER A 124 9.93 14.25 -10.12
C SER A 124 9.95 14.48 -8.61
N GLU A 125 9.13 15.41 -8.11
CA GLU A 125 8.96 15.68 -6.68
C GLU A 125 8.38 14.46 -5.95
N LEU A 126 7.39 13.78 -6.53
CA LEU A 126 6.88 12.53 -5.96
C LEU A 126 7.95 11.44 -5.94
N LEU A 127 8.79 11.30 -6.98
CA LEU A 127 9.89 10.34 -6.97
C LEU A 127 10.91 10.61 -5.85
N ASP A 128 11.18 11.88 -5.51
CA ASP A 128 12.07 12.24 -4.40
C ASP A 128 11.63 11.61 -3.07
N LEU A 129 10.32 11.46 -2.85
CA LEU A 129 9.75 10.85 -1.64
C LEU A 129 10.07 9.36 -1.53
N PHE A 130 10.17 8.67 -2.67
CA PHE A 130 10.41 7.25 -2.72
C PHE A 130 11.89 6.88 -2.78
N ARG A 131 12.78 7.78 -3.22
CA ARG A 131 14.23 7.48 -3.33
C ARG A 131 14.88 6.93 -2.04
N PRO A 132 14.50 7.36 -0.82
CA PRO A 132 15.00 6.74 0.42
C PRO A 132 14.57 5.28 0.62
N ILE A 133 13.46 4.87 -0.01
CA ILE A 133 12.82 3.55 0.13
C ILE A 133 13.20 2.63 -1.04
N ILE A 134 13.16 3.17 -2.26
CA ILE A 134 13.45 2.50 -3.53
C ILE A 134 14.51 3.35 -4.27
N PRO A 135 15.81 3.14 -4.01
CA PRO A 135 16.87 4.01 -4.55
C PRO A 135 16.97 4.03 -6.07
N ASN A 136 16.47 3.01 -6.76
CA ASN A 136 16.46 2.90 -8.21
C ASN A 136 15.07 3.18 -8.83
N ILE A 137 14.20 3.92 -8.14
CA ILE A 137 12.83 4.15 -8.60
C ILE A 137 12.75 4.78 -10.00
N ASP A 138 13.71 5.62 -10.37
CA ASP A 138 13.80 6.26 -11.69
C ASP A 138 13.90 5.24 -12.86
N GLU A 139 14.28 3.99 -12.58
CA GLU A 139 14.33 2.90 -13.56
C GLU A 139 13.02 2.10 -13.65
N LEU A 140 12.13 2.28 -12.67
CA LEU A 140 10.96 1.42 -12.45
C LEU A 140 9.65 2.04 -12.93
N VAL A 141 9.59 3.37 -13.03
CA VAL A 141 8.41 4.12 -13.46
C VAL A 141 8.83 5.34 -14.29
N THR A 142 8.04 5.65 -15.31
CA THR A 142 8.24 6.84 -16.14
C THR A 142 7.01 7.73 -16.10
N TYR A 143 7.22 9.04 -16.26
CA TYR A 143 6.11 9.99 -16.38
C TYR A 143 5.27 9.71 -17.64
N ILE A 144 3.95 9.68 -17.48
CA ILE A 144 2.96 9.50 -18.54
C ILE A 144 2.01 10.70 -18.46
N GLY A 145 2.24 11.70 -19.32
CA GLY A 145 1.45 12.93 -19.39
C GLY A 145 1.52 13.59 -20.76
#